data_AF-A0A154VNZ2-F1
#
_entry.id   AF-A0A154VNZ2-F1
#
_cell.length_a   1.000
_cell.length_b   1.000
_cell.length_c   1.000
_cell.angle_alpha   90.00
_cell.angle_beta   90.00
_cell.angle_gamma   90.00
#
_symmetry.space_group_name_H-M   'P 1'
#
loop_
_entity.id
_entity.type
_entity.pdbx_description
1 polymer ?
#
loop_
_entity_poly.entity_id
_entity_poly.type
_entity_poly.pdbx_seq_one_letter_code
_entity_poly.pdbx_strand_id
1 'polypeptide(L)' 'MTEKISVSLTDEHARLLQDAVKSGDYASSSEVVREALREWKTRRLLGRMWDEGIASGPDEPNTTMDDIKVEARRRKTLV' A
#
# COMPACT_ATOMS: atom_id res chain seq x y z
N MET A 1 17.31 7.69 5.40
CA MET A 1 17.61 8.09 6.79
C MET A 1 16.62 7.39 7.72
N THR A 2 17.03 7.07 8.95
CA THR A 2 16.17 6.44 9.97
C THR A 2 16.08 7.33 11.20
N GLU A 3 14.88 7.50 11.72
CA GLU A 3 14.60 8.26 12.94
C GLU A 3 14.21 7.29 14.08
N LYS A 4 14.58 7.62 15.32
CA LYS A 4 14.20 6.83 16.50
C LYS A 4 12.94 7.42 17.12
N ILE A 5 11.89 6.61 17.21
CA ILE A 5 10.61 6.98 17.80
C ILE A 5 10.33 6.02 18.96
N SER A 6 9.92 6.56 20.11
CA SER A 6 9.43 5.76 21.23
C SER A 6 7.93 5.54 21.07
N VAL A 7 7.50 4.28 21.08
CA VAL A 7 6.08 3.88 20.95
C VAL A 7 5.73 2.89 22.05
N SER A 8 4.53 3.02 22.61
CA SER A 8 3.99 2.04 23.54
C SER A 8 3.26 0.95 22.78
N LEU A 9 3.56 -0.31 23.09
CA LEU A 9 2.92 -1.48 22.51
C LEU A 9 2.24 -2.27 23.63
N THR A 10 1.20 -3.03 23.28
CA THR A 10 0.64 -4.03 24.19
C THR A 10 1.65 -5.15 24.41
N ASP A 11 1.54 -5.87 25.53
CA ASP A 11 2.41 -7.01 25.83
C ASP A 11 2.35 -8.09 24.73
N GLU A 12 1.18 -8.28 24.14
CA GLU A 12 0.96 -9.20 23.03
C GLU A 12 1.80 -8.81 21.79
N HIS A 13 1.71 -7.55 21.35
CA HIS A 13 2.49 -7.08 20.21
C HIS A 13 4.00 -7.09 20.50
N ALA A 14 4.40 -6.77 21.73
CA ALA A 14 5.80 -6.85 22.13
C ALA A 14 6.34 -8.30 22.05
N ARG A 15 5.55 -9.29 22.47
CA ARG A 15 5.90 -10.72 22.33
C ARG A 15 6.00 -11.13 20.87
N LEU A 16 5.06 -10.72 20.02
CA LEU A 16 5.11 -10.98 18.58
C LEU A 16 6.42 -10.47 17.97
N LEU A 17 6.81 -9.23 18.29
CA LEU A 17 8.08 -8.66 17.82
C LEU A 17 9.31 -9.43 18.33
N GLN A 18 9.28 -9.93 19.56
CA GLN A 18 10.37 -10.72 20.13
C GLN A 18 10.47 -12.10 19.47
N ASP A 19 9.34 -12.77 19.26
CA ASP A 19 9.31 -14.11 18.68
C ASP A 19 9.73 -14.08 17.19
N ALA A 20 9.32 -13.05 16.46
CA ALA A 20 9.79 -12.79 15.10
C ALA A 20 11.32 -12.64 15.02
N VAL A 21 11.95 -11.99 16.02
CA VAL A 21 13.41 -11.89 16.07
C VAL A 21 14.06 -13.21 16.53
N LYS A 22 13.49 -13.88 17.54
CA LYS A 22 14.02 -15.15 18.07
C LYS A 22 14.00 -16.28 17.05
N SER A 23 13.00 -16.28 16.16
CA SER A 23 12.91 -17.27 15.07
C SER A 23 14.06 -17.15 14.07
N GLY A 24 14.69 -15.98 13.97
CA GLY A 24 15.68 -15.66 12.95
C GLY A 24 15.08 -15.09 11.66
N ASP A 25 13.75 -15.00 11.54
CA ASP A 25 13.07 -14.42 10.38
C ASP A 25 13.38 -12.92 10.21
N TYR A 26 13.67 -12.24 11.32
CA TYR A 26 13.98 -10.81 11.35
C TYR A 26 15.23 -10.51 12.16
N ALA A 27 16.08 -9.59 11.67
CA ALA A 27 17.29 -9.18 12.36
C ALA A 27 17.00 -8.23 13.55
N SER A 28 15.84 -7.57 13.56
CA SER A 28 15.45 -6.66 14.65
C SER A 28 13.95 -6.39 14.68
N SER A 29 13.42 -6.02 15.86
CA SER A 29 12.01 -5.59 15.98
C SER A 29 11.70 -4.36 15.12
N SER A 30 12.67 -3.47 14.92
CA SER A 30 12.53 -2.31 14.04
C SER A 30 12.30 -2.71 12.57
N GLU A 31 12.77 -3.88 12.16
CA GLU A 31 12.54 -4.40 10.81
C GLU A 31 11.08 -4.86 10.63
N VAL A 32 10.58 -5.65 11.58
CA VAL A 32 9.18 -6.08 11.62
C VAL A 32 8.23 -4.88 11.59
N VAL A 33 8.52 -3.87 12.43
CA VAL A 33 7.72 -2.63 12.48
C VAL A 33 7.75 -1.90 11.14
N ARG A 34 8.91 -1.80 10.47
CA ARG A 34 8.99 -1.15 9.15
C ARG A 34 8.20 -1.90 8.10
N GLU A 35 8.21 -3.23 8.11
CA GLU A 35 7.41 -4.04 7.20
C GLU A 35 5.91 -3.83 7.43
N ALA A 36 5.46 -3.95 8.68
CA ALA A 36 4.06 -3.72 9.05
C ALA A 36 3.58 -2.31 8.66
N LEU A 37 4.43 -1.29 8.83
CA LEU A 37 4.11 0.09 8.42
C LEU A 37 4.02 0.24 6.89
N ARG A 38 4.85 -0.47 6.11
CA ARG A 38 4.73 -0.48 4.64
C ARG A 38 3.41 -1.09 4.22
N GLU A 39 3.05 -2.23 4.79
CA GLU A 39 1.80 -2.91 4.47
C GLU A 39 0.59 -2.05 4.84
N TRP A 40 0.59 -1.46 6.05
CA TRP A 40 -0.43 -0.51 6.49
C TRP A 40 -0.57 0.68 5.54
N LYS A 41 0.55 1.27 5.10
CA LYS A 41 0.56 2.37 4.12
C LYS A 41 -0.03 1.94 2.79
N THR A 42 0.32 0.75 2.29
CA THR A 42 -0.21 0.20 1.03
C THR A 42 -1.72 -0.01 1.12
N ARG A 43 -2.23 -0.62 2.19
CA ARG A 43 -3.68 -0.80 2.40
C ARG A 43 -4.42 0.54 2.36
N ARG A 44 -3.87 1.57 2.99
CA ARG A 44 -4.45 2.92 2.95
C ARG A 44 -4.39 3.56 1.58
N LEU A 45 -3.33 3.33 0.80
CA LEU A 45 -3.24 3.82 -0.57
C LEU A 45 -4.32 3.18 -1.43
N LEU A 46 -4.49 1.85 -1.35
CA LEU A 46 -5.54 1.14 -2.07
C LEU A 46 -6.93 1.63 -1.70
N GLY A 47 -7.20 1.85 -0.41
CA GLY A 47 -8.47 2.44 0.04
C GLY A 47 -8.73 3.82 -0.58
N ARG A 48 -7.72 4.69 -0.63
CA ARG A 48 -7.87 6.00 -1.29
C ARG A 48 -8.14 5.89 -2.79
N MET A 49 -7.43 5.00 -3.49
CA MET A 49 -7.63 4.79 -4.92
C MET A 49 -9.02 4.20 -5.21
N TRP A 50 -9.53 3.36 -4.31
CA TRP A 50 -10.89 2.86 -4.36
C TRP A 50 -11.91 3.99 -4.19
N ASP A 51 -11.76 4.81 -3.14
CA ASP A 51 -12.65 5.94 -2.88
C ASP A 51 -12.67 6.94 -4.06
N GLU A 52 -11.50 7.20 -4.65
CA GLU A 52 -11.37 8.04 -5.86
C GLU A 52 -12.11 7.42 -7.05
N GLY A 53 -11.97 6.11 -7.28
CA GLY A 53 -12.69 5.40 -8.33
C GLY A 53 -14.21 5.48 -8.15
N ILE A 54 -14.73 5.26 -6.94
CA ILE A 54 -16.16 5.39 -6.65
C ILE A 54 -16.64 6.84 -6.86
N ALA A 55 -15.84 7.82 -6.44
CA ALA A 55 -16.17 9.24 -6.60
C ALA A 55 -16.12 9.73 -8.06
N SER A 56 -15.41 9.01 -8.95
CA SER A 56 -15.28 9.38 -10.38
C SER A 56 -16.56 9.19 -11.21
N GLY A 57 -17.61 8.57 -10.62
CA GLY A 57 -18.87 8.31 -11.29
C GLY A 57 -18.94 6.91 -11.92
N PRO A 58 -20.06 6.57 -12.57
CA PRO A 58 -20.22 5.27 -13.22
C PRO A 58 -19.27 5.12 -14.39
N ASP A 59 -18.91 3.87 -14.71
CA ASP A 59 -18.19 3.56 -15.93
C ASP A 59 -19.00 3.93 -17.18
N GLU A 60 -18.30 4.33 -18.24
CA GLU A 60 -18.94 4.66 -19.51
C GLU A 60 -19.52 3.38 -20.15
N PRO A 61 -20.84 3.32 -20.40
CA PRO A 61 -21.48 2.13 -20.95
C PRO A 61 -20.91 1.78 -22.33
N ASN A 62 -20.59 0.49 -22.53
CA ASN A 62 -20.09 -0.08 -23.79
C ASN A 62 -18.68 0.36 -24.21
N THR A 63 -17.92 1.06 -23.36
CA THR A 63 -16.51 1.36 -23.67
C THR A 63 -15.68 0.07 -23.62
N THR A 64 -15.11 -0.31 -24.76
CA THR A 64 -14.28 -1.52 -24.84
C THR A 64 -12.82 -1.23 -24.53
N MET A 65 -12.06 -2.28 -24.23
CA MET A 65 -10.60 -2.19 -24.08
C MET A 65 -9.91 -1.65 -25.35
N ASP A 66 -10.46 -1.92 -26.54
CA ASP A 66 -9.87 -1.44 -27.79
C ASP A 66 -10.10 0.06 -27.98
N ASP A 67 -11.27 0.57 -27.60
CA ASP A 67 -11.58 2.01 -27.58
C ASP A 67 -10.61 2.75 -26.65
N ILE A 68 -10.39 2.22 -25.44
CA ILE A 68 -9.43 2.78 -24.47
C ILE A 68 -8.00 2.83 -25.03
N LYS A 69 -7.56 1.76 -25.71
CA LYS A 69 -6.23 1.72 -26.35
C LYS A 69 -6.11 2.72 -27.49
N VAL A 70 -7.14 2.89 -28.31
CA VAL A 70 -7.17 3.87 -29.40
C VAL A 70 -7.00 5.27 -28.84
N GLU A 71 -7.77 5.62 -27.80
CA GLU A 71 -7.69 6.92 -27.14
C GLU A 71 -6.32 7.16 -26.49
N ALA A 72 -5.78 6.16 -25.77
CA ALA A 72 -4.45 6.27 -25.15
C ALA A 72 -3.33 6.51 -26.19
N ARG A 73 -3.40 5.85 -27.35
CA ARG A 73 -2.45 6.06 -28.46
C ARG A 73 -2.58 7.46 -29.04
N ARG A 74 -3.81 7.97 -29.23
CA ARG A 74 -4.06 9.35 -29.70
C ARG A 74 -3.42 10.37 -28.75
N ARG A 75 -3.66 10.25 -27.44
CA ARG A 75 -3.08 11.16 -26.43
C ARG A 75 -1.55 11.14 -26.43
N LYS A 76 -0.95 9.95 -26.60
CA LYS A 76 0.52 9.80 -26.65
C LYS A 76 1.15 10.47 -27.87
N THR A 77 0.44 10.57 -29.00
CA THR A 77 0.95 11.24 -30.22
C THR A 77 0.81 12.77 -30.16
N LEU A 78 0.02 13.30 -29.22
CA LEU A 78 -0.21 14.73 -29.01
C LEU A 78 0.77 15.39 -28.01
N VAL A 79 1.69 14.60 -27.44
CA VAL A 79 2.75 15.02 -26.50
C VAL A 79 4.10 14.78 -27.15
#